data_AF-A0A971I157-F1
#
_entry.id   AF-A0A971I157-F1
#
_cell.length_a   1.000
_cell.length_b   1.000
_cell.length_c   1.000
_cell.angle_alpha   90.00
_cell.angle_beta   90.00
_cell.angle_gamma   90.00
#
_symmetry.space_group_name_H-M   'P 1'
#
loop_
_entity.id
_entity.type
_entity.pdbx_description
1 polymer ?
#
loop_
_entity_poly.entity_id
_entity_poly.type
_entity_poly.pdbx_seq_one_letter_code
_entity_poly.pdbx_strand_id
1 'polypeptide(L)'
;WFVFETLAKCWRPFVGKHYDLARQICNYWTNFAKKGDPNGSDHDGTPMPEWRPYTKEEPFIMLFGDKPGKDPERPTELMKFIVEHYFKRITTR
;
A
#
# COMPACT_ATOMS: atom_id res chain seq x y z
N TRP A 1 -10.64 -4.07 8.35
CA TRP A 1 -11.23 -5.24 7.66
C TRP A 1 -10.19 -5.92 6.77
N PHE A 2 -9.63 -5.25 5.75
CA PHE A 2 -8.71 -5.86 4.77
C PHE A 2 -7.37 -6.35 5.35
N VAL A 3 -6.61 -5.48 6.03
CA VAL A 3 -5.26 -5.81 6.55
C VAL A 3 -5.23 -7.07 7.43
N PHE A 4 -6.30 -7.33 8.19
CA PHE A 4 -6.41 -8.45 9.12
C PHE A 4 -7.37 -9.55 8.64
N GLU A 5 -7.76 -9.52 7.36
CA GLU A 5 -8.68 -10.51 6.76
C GLU A 5 -10.00 -10.72 7.51
N THR A 6 -10.52 -9.67 8.14
CA THR A 6 -11.72 -9.72 8.99
C THR A 6 -13.02 -9.41 8.25
N LEU A 7 -13.05 -9.50 6.92
CA LEU A 7 -14.18 -9.06 6.09
C LEU A 7 -15.50 -9.74 6.46
N ALA A 8 -15.47 -11.02 6.85
CA ALA A 8 -16.64 -11.79 7.27
C ALA A 8 -17.33 -11.24 8.54
N LYS A 9 -16.64 -10.42 9.34
CA LYS A 9 -17.19 -9.77 10.53
C LYS A 9 -17.85 -8.42 10.22
N CYS A 10 -17.77 -7.96 8.97
CA CYS A 10 -18.38 -6.71 8.53
C CYS A 10 -19.74 -6.98 7.88
N TRP A 11 -20.71 -6.10 8.12
CA TRP A 11 -22.03 -6.19 7.50
C TRP A 11 -22.04 -5.84 6.01
N ARG A 12 -20.96 -5.25 5.48
CA ARG A 12 -20.90 -4.82 4.07
C ARG A 12 -20.89 -6.04 3.13
N PRO A 13 -21.52 -5.93 1.94
CA PRO A 13 -21.64 -7.04 0.99
C PRO A 13 -20.31 -7.26 0.24
N PHE A 14 -19.33 -7.86 0.90
CA PHE A 14 -18.06 -8.20 0.27
C PHE A 14 -18.19 -9.47 -0.58
N VAL A 15 -17.84 -9.34 -1.85
CA VAL A 15 -17.67 -10.46 -2.79
C VAL A 15 -16.19 -10.88 -2.92
N GLY A 16 -15.93 -12.00 -3.63
CA GLY A 16 -14.61 -12.64 -3.78
C GLY A 16 -13.43 -11.70 -3.98
N LYS A 17 -13.52 -10.74 -4.91
CA LYS A 17 -12.44 -9.78 -5.18
C LYS A 17 -11.94 -9.00 -3.95
N HIS A 18 -12.81 -8.79 -2.96
CA HIS A 18 -12.42 -8.11 -1.73
C HIS A 18 -11.59 -9.02 -0.82
N TYR A 19 -11.87 -10.32 -0.81
CA TYR A 19 -11.08 -11.30 -0.07
C TYR A 19 -9.71 -11.49 -0.72
N ASP A 20 -9.65 -11.49 -2.06
CA ASP A 20 -8.39 -11.51 -2.80
C ASP A 20 -7.53 -10.29 -2.47
N LEU A 21 -8.13 -9.09 -2.49
CA LEU A 21 -7.44 -7.86 -2.11
C LEU A 21 -6.99 -7.88 -0.64
N ALA A 22 -7.81 -8.39 0.28
CA ALA A 22 -7.48 -8.47 1.70
C ALA A 22 -6.26 -9.36 1.93
N ARG A 23 -6.23 -10.50 1.26
CA ARG A 23 -5.11 -11.45 1.29
C ARG A 23 -3.83 -10.82 0.74
N GLN A 24 -3.90 -10.09 -0.37
CA GLN A 24 -2.75 -9.35 -0.91
C GLN A 24 -2.23 -8.30 0.08
N ILE A 25 -3.13 -7.49 0.67
CA ILE A 25 -2.77 -6.49 1.68
C ILE A 25 -2.10 -7.16 2.88
N CYS A 26 -2.66 -8.25 3.40
CA CYS A 26 -2.09 -9.03 4.50
C CYS A 26 -0.68 -9.55 4.16
N ASN A 27 -0.50 -10.10 2.95
CA ASN A 27 0.80 -10.56 2.47
C ASN A 27 1.85 -9.43 2.43
N TYR A 28 1.53 -8.26 1.87
CA TYR A 28 2.47 -7.13 1.87
C TYR A 28 2.90 -6.74 3.29
N TRP A 29 1.96 -6.63 4.24
CA TRP A 29 2.27 -6.24 5.61
C TRP A 29 3.09 -7.30 6.35
N THR A 30 2.79 -8.58 6.16
CA THR A 30 3.52 -9.67 6.81
C THR A 30 4.92 -9.88 6.21
N ASN A 31 5.08 -9.73 4.89
CA ASN A 31 6.37 -9.74 4.23
C ASN A 31 7.25 -8.57 4.73
N PHE A 32 6.67 -7.38 4.81
CA PHE A 32 7.37 -6.20 5.34
C PHE A 32 7.82 -6.41 6.78
N ALA A 33 6.94 -6.91 7.64
CA ALA A 33 7.28 -7.23 9.03
C ALA A 33 8.40 -8.29 9.14
N LYS A 34 8.45 -9.25 8.20
CA LYS A 34 9.43 -10.34 8.20
C LYS A 34 10.81 -9.92 7.66
N LYS A 35 10.85 -9.13 6.59
CA LYS A 35 12.07 -8.89 5.79
C LYS A 35 12.42 -7.42 5.59
N GLY A 36 11.53 -6.49 5.94
CA GLY A 36 11.64 -5.08 5.56
C GLY A 36 11.27 -4.79 4.10
N ASP A 37 10.97 -5.83 3.31
CA ASP A 37 10.50 -5.75 1.92
C ASP A 37 9.07 -6.32 1.84
N PRO A 38 8.06 -5.52 1.42
CA PRO A 38 6.68 -5.98 1.32
C PRO A 38 6.46 -6.97 0.17
N ASN A 39 7.37 -7.04 -0.82
CA ASN A 39 7.15 -7.78 -2.06
C ASN A 39 7.22 -9.30 -1.86
N GLY A 40 6.43 -10.03 -2.67
CA GLY A 40 6.37 -11.48 -2.62
C GLY A 40 5.36 -12.08 -3.60
N SER A 41 5.24 -13.40 -3.57
CA SER A 41 4.24 -14.14 -4.34
C SER A 41 2.86 -14.13 -3.66
N ASP A 42 1.85 -14.24 -4.51
CA ASP A 42 0.46 -14.49 -4.16
C ASP A 42 0.22 -15.97 -3.84
N HIS A 43 -1.03 -16.34 -3.51
CA HIS A 43 -1.37 -17.71 -3.08
C HIS A 43 -1.14 -18.78 -4.16
N ASP A 44 -1.22 -18.39 -5.44
CA ASP A 44 -1.02 -19.24 -6.61
C ASP A 44 0.45 -19.24 -7.09
N GLY A 45 1.35 -18.58 -6.35
CA GLY A 45 2.76 -18.43 -6.68
C GLY A 45 3.06 -17.28 -7.64
N THR A 46 2.05 -16.61 -8.21
CA THR A 46 2.26 -15.45 -9.08
C THR A 46 2.86 -14.28 -8.30
N PRO A 47 3.83 -13.52 -8.83
CA PRO A 47 4.31 -12.33 -8.16
C PRO A 47 3.19 -11.31 -7.96
N MET A 48 3.04 -10.79 -6.73
CA MET A 48 2.15 -9.65 -6.48
C MET A 48 2.70 -8.39 -7.17
N PRO A 49 1.86 -7.38 -7.46
CA PRO A 49 2.33 -6.09 -7.99
C PRO A 49 3.48 -5.51 -7.17
N GLU A 50 4.50 -4.99 -7.85
CA GLU A 50 5.67 -4.46 -7.18
C GLU A 50 5.32 -3.21 -6.36
N TRP A 51 5.67 -3.22 -5.08
CA TRP A 51 5.66 -2.05 -4.21
C TRP A 51 7.08 -1.53 -4.05
N ARG A 52 7.40 -0.47 -4.78
CA ARG A 52 8.72 0.16 -4.72
C ARG A 52 8.87 1.07 -3.51
N PRO A 53 10.08 1.22 -2.96
CA PRO A 53 10.37 2.24 -1.96
C PRO A 53 9.98 3.63 -2.44
N TYR A 54 9.44 4.43 -1.53
CA TYR A 54 9.16 5.83 -1.81
C TYR A 54 10.48 6.63 -1.88
N THR A 55 10.68 7.38 -2.98
CA THR A 55 11.80 8.32 -3.13
C THR A 55 11.29 9.70 -3.53
N LYS A 56 12.16 10.72 -3.49
CA LYS A 56 11.78 12.08 -3.94
C LYS A 56 11.60 12.13 -5.45
N GLU A 57 12.44 11.38 -6.17
CA GLU A 57 12.50 11.30 -7.63
C GLU A 57 11.37 10.43 -8.18
N GLU A 58 11.10 9.31 -7.50
CA GLU A 58 9.96 8.44 -7.79
C GLU A 58 9.10 8.24 -6.52
N PRO A 59 8.13 9.14 -6.29
CA PRO A 59 7.10 8.95 -5.29
C PRO A 59 6.22 7.73 -5.65
N PHE A 60 6.49 6.59 -5.04
CA PHE A 60 5.71 5.37 -5.24
C PHE A 60 4.73 5.19 -4.08
N ILE A 61 3.47 5.53 -4.32
CA ILE A 61 2.38 5.32 -3.36
C ILE A 61 1.57 4.12 -3.84
N MET A 62 1.49 3.08 -3.00
CA MET A 62 0.69 1.90 -3.31
C MET A 62 -0.79 2.22 -3.07
N LEU A 63 -1.59 2.14 -4.13
CA LEU A 63 -3.05 2.22 -4.10
C LEU A 63 -3.63 0.81 -4.07
N PHE A 64 -4.45 0.52 -3.06
CA PHE A 64 -5.25 -0.71 -2.98
C PHE A 64 -6.65 -0.46 -3.53
N GLY A 65 -6.78 -0.45 -4.86
CA GLY A 65 -8.05 -0.36 -5.58
C GLY A 65 -8.65 -1.73 -5.89
N ASP A 66 -9.25 -1.89 -7.08
CA ASP A 66 -9.65 -3.23 -7.58
C ASP A 66 -8.46 -4.19 -7.68
N LYS A 67 -7.25 -3.64 -7.90
CA LYS A 67 -5.96 -4.33 -7.78
C LYS A 67 -4.94 -3.40 -7.10
N PRO A 68 -3.94 -3.94 -6.40
CA PRO A 68 -2.81 -3.16 -5.92
C PRO A 68 -1.99 -2.59 -7.09
N GLY A 69 -1.55 -1.34 -6.98
CA GLY A 69 -0.62 -0.74 -7.95
C GLY A 69 -0.17 0.65 -7.56
N LYS A 70 0.70 1.27 -8.38
CA LYS A 70 1.09 2.67 -8.20
C LYS A 70 -0.14 3.56 -8.34
N ASP A 71 -0.35 4.42 -7.35
CA ASP A 71 -1.37 5.46 -7.41
C ASP A 71 -1.04 6.44 -8.56
N PRO A 72 -1.91 6.58 -9.57
CA PRO A 72 -1.63 7.43 -10.73
C PRO A 72 -1.82 8.93 -10.44
N GLU A 73 -2.53 9.29 -9.38
CA GLU A 73 -2.89 10.67 -9.05
C GLU A 73 -2.04 11.26 -7.91
N ARG A 74 -1.17 10.45 -7.32
CA ARG A 74 -0.37 10.84 -6.16
C ARG A 74 1.13 10.89 -6.47
N PRO A 75 1.87 11.79 -5.79
CA PRO A 75 1.41 12.75 -4.80
C PRO A 75 0.71 13.97 -5.43
N THR A 76 -0.32 14.49 -4.76
CA THR A 76 -0.99 15.74 -5.16
C THR A 76 -0.14 16.97 -4.83
N GLU A 77 -0.43 18.12 -5.44
CA GLU A 77 0.24 19.39 -5.14
C GLU A 77 0.16 19.77 -3.66
N LEU A 78 -0.98 19.54 -3.01
CA LEU A 78 -1.13 19.75 -1.57
C LEU A 78 -0.20 18.83 -0.76
N MET A 79 -0.07 17.55 -1.15
CA MET A 79 0.84 16.64 -0.46
C MET A 79 2.30 17.06 -0.61
N LYS A 80 2.72 17.45 -1.84
CA LYS A 80 4.07 17.97 -2.08
C LYS A 80 4.35 19.20 -1.21
N PHE A 81 3.42 20.15 -1.17
CA PHE A 81 3.52 21.34 -0.33
C PHE A 81 3.66 21.02 1.16
N ILE A 82 2.81 20.12 1.68
CA ILE A 82 2.85 19.68 3.08
C ILE A 82 4.21 19.05 3.40
N VAL A 83 4.64 18.09 2.59
CA VAL A 83 5.93 17.40 2.73
C VAL A 83 7.07 18.42 2.80
N GLU A 84 7.18 19.29 1.81
CA GLU A 84 8.24 20.31 1.77
C GLU A 84 8.22 21.25 2.98
N HIS A 85 7.04 21.70 3.40
CA HIS A 85 6.89 22.63 4.51
C HIS A 85 7.31 22.01 5.85
N TYR A 86 6.88 20.77 6.13
CA TYR A 86 7.22 20.09 7.39
C TYR A 86 8.68 19.63 7.41
N PHE A 87 9.24 19.14 6.29
CA PHE A 87 10.65 18.74 6.25
C PHE A 87 11.60 19.93 6.44
N LYS A 88 11.31 21.09 5.84
CA LYS A 88 12.07 22.33 6.08
C LYS A 88 12.12 22.69 7.57
N ARG A 89 11.01 22.54 8.30
CA ARG A 89 10.94 22.86 9.73
C ARG A 89 11.72 21.89 10.62
N ILE A 90 11.92 20.64 10.18
CA ILE A 90 12.69 19.64 10.93
C ILE A 90 14.19 19.87 10.77
N THR A 91 14.64 20.30 9.58
CA THR A 91 16.07 20.58 9.30
C THR A 91 16.59 21.93 9.79
N THR A 92 15.71 22.86 10.17
CA THR A 92 16.07 24.20 10.68
C THR A 92 16.14 24.24 12.22
N ARG A 93 16.35 23.10 12.89
CA ARG A 93 16.70 23.01 14.31
C ARG A 93 18.06 22.34 14.44
#